data_AF-A0A494WCK3-F1
#
_entry.id   AF-A0A494WCK3-F1
#
_cell.length_a   1.000
_cell.length_b   1.000
_cell.length_c   1.000
_cell.angle_alpha   90.00
_cell.angle_beta   90.00
_cell.angle_gamma   90.00
#
_symmetry.space_group_name_H-M   'P 1'
#
loop_
_entity.id
_entity.type
_entity.pdbx_description
1 polymer ?
#
loop_
_entity_poly.entity_id
_entity_poly.type
_entity_poly.pdbx_seq_one_letter_code
_entity_poly.pdbx_strand_id
1 'polypeptide(L)'
;MTAPASPVPAKGLEGRWLLVALAGWLGVDQLLLWRFLGMPGWTIALGGAAAAGLLVWLHRASASLPRVSTGALALSFAAAFLLMLLGGEGRFFYANIDWQVRYAVMRDMSAYPWPFVYTARGLPELLRGPIGMFFAPALAAKALGARAGDIALLTQNSFLIGSLLALGSTLFGTRRAKITALIVVVLFSGLDAVGRILFRGGLSDHIENWAYLQYSSTITLAFWVPPHAISGWVGALGFLLWRAGKLPPGPFLALLPLTALWSPLGLIGAMPFAALAGVRTLAARSLRGSDIALPALASLIAAPGLLYLAAAGGEVGARLQALPPVQWGAFELLEILVYVAPLAFLVRSPRFGRDTLAVLTVWLLLAPFVQIGASSDFPMRASISALMVLAAMVADGVNDAARARPVLIGLIAIGSITGFMEVRRALIHPPAPQVRCDLFDAWKQSFGDFPVSTYVAPLDAVPALVRPADPARVSPPRPARCWDGHWYSPDEASG
;
A
#
# COMPACT_ATOMS: atom_id res chain seq x y z
N MET A 1 55.73 -6.23 15.04
CA MET A 1 54.70 -5.24 14.65
C MET A 1 53.70 -5.95 13.75
N THR A 2 52.62 -6.49 14.32
CA THR A 2 51.52 -7.10 13.55
C THR A 2 50.57 -5.98 13.14
N ALA A 3 50.41 -5.79 11.83
CA ALA A 3 49.45 -4.84 11.29
C ALA A 3 48.04 -5.18 11.80
N PRO A 4 47.21 -4.19 12.19
CA PRO A 4 45.83 -4.45 12.54
C PRO A 4 45.13 -4.99 11.29
N ALA A 5 44.55 -6.19 11.41
CA ALA A 5 43.73 -6.78 10.37
C ALA A 5 42.65 -5.78 9.97
N SER A 6 42.66 -5.37 8.70
CA SER A 6 41.60 -4.56 8.10
C SER A 6 40.25 -5.19 8.46
N PRO A 7 39.29 -4.45 9.04
CA PRO A 7 38.01 -5.03 9.38
C PRO A 7 37.36 -5.55 8.10
N VAL A 8 37.09 -6.86 8.04
CA VAL A 8 36.35 -7.48 6.94
C VAL A 8 35.09 -6.64 6.74
N PRO A 9 34.87 -6.06 5.55
CA PRO A 9 33.73 -5.17 5.34
C PRO A 9 32.44 -5.92 5.71
N ALA A 10 31.63 -5.30 6.55
CA ALA A 10 30.39 -5.89 7.04
C ALA A 10 29.51 -6.31 5.85
N LYS A 11 29.34 -7.64 5.66
CA LYS A 11 28.52 -8.21 4.58
C LYS A 11 27.08 -7.67 4.64
N GLY A 12 26.63 -6.99 3.59
CA GLY A 12 25.26 -6.44 3.51
C GLY A 12 25.16 -5.18 2.65
N LEU A 13 23.93 -4.73 2.39
CA LEU A 13 23.61 -3.50 1.65
C LEU A 13 23.31 -2.36 2.63
N GLU A 14 23.73 -1.14 2.35
CA GLU A 14 23.36 0.01 3.19
C GLU A 14 21.87 0.32 3.02
N GLY A 15 21.13 0.49 4.12
CA GLY A 15 19.69 0.74 4.08
C GLY A 15 19.32 1.98 3.26
N ARG A 16 20.20 3.00 3.20
CA ARG A 16 19.99 4.18 2.37
C ARG A 16 19.81 3.88 0.88
N TRP A 17 20.43 2.82 0.35
CA TRP A 17 20.22 2.43 -1.06
C TRP A 17 18.83 1.88 -1.31
N LEU A 18 18.29 1.09 -0.36
CA LEU A 18 16.91 0.61 -0.45
C LEU A 18 15.92 1.77 -0.36
N LEU A 19 16.15 2.71 0.57
CA LEU A 19 15.30 3.89 0.71
C LEU A 19 15.30 4.75 -0.56
N VAL A 20 16.48 5.01 -1.13
CA VAL A 20 16.64 5.78 -2.37
C VAL A 20 16.03 5.03 -3.56
N ALA A 21 16.14 3.71 -3.62
CA ALA A 21 15.49 2.93 -4.67
C ALA A 21 13.97 2.99 -4.58
N LEU A 22 13.39 2.90 -3.36
CA LEU A 22 11.97 3.11 -3.12
C LEU A 22 11.52 4.52 -3.55
N ALA A 23 12.22 5.56 -3.11
CA ALA A 23 11.92 6.94 -3.48
C ALA A 23 12.07 7.17 -5.00
N GLY A 24 13.08 6.55 -5.61
CA GLY A 24 13.34 6.63 -7.05
C GLY A 24 12.23 6.00 -7.86
N TRP A 25 11.73 4.83 -7.43
CA TRP A 25 10.59 4.18 -8.07
C TRP A 25 9.34 5.04 -8.02
N LEU A 26 8.97 5.49 -6.82
CA LEU A 26 7.80 6.35 -6.62
C LEU A 26 7.93 7.68 -7.39
N GLY A 27 9.13 8.25 -7.47
CA GLY A 27 9.42 9.46 -8.24
C GLY A 27 9.33 9.24 -9.76
N VAL A 28 9.78 8.09 -10.27
CA VAL A 28 9.61 7.71 -11.67
C VAL A 28 8.14 7.60 -12.03
N ASP A 29 7.30 7.03 -11.15
CA ASP A 29 5.86 6.96 -11.40
C ASP A 29 5.22 8.35 -11.52
N GLN A 30 5.68 9.34 -10.76
CA GLN A 30 5.23 10.74 -10.94
C GLN A 30 5.57 11.26 -12.34
N LEU A 31 6.80 11.03 -12.82
CA LEU A 31 7.22 11.47 -14.15
C LEU A 31 6.51 10.71 -15.27
N LEU A 32 6.22 9.43 -15.06
CA LEU A 32 5.42 8.62 -15.99
C LEU A 32 3.98 9.11 -16.05
N LEU A 33 3.40 9.56 -14.94
CA LEU A 33 2.11 10.25 -14.96
C LEU A 33 2.18 11.54 -15.78
N TRP A 34 3.24 12.35 -15.64
CA TRP A 34 3.38 13.59 -16.42
C TRP A 34 3.41 13.29 -17.93
N ARG A 35 4.12 12.21 -18.32
CA ARG A 35 4.12 11.72 -19.71
C ARG A 35 2.75 11.17 -20.13
N PHE A 36 2.04 10.49 -19.23
CA PHE A 36 0.71 9.96 -19.45
C PHE A 36 -0.32 11.06 -19.71
N LEU A 37 -0.21 12.18 -19.01
CA LEU A 37 -1.05 13.36 -19.18
C LEU A 37 -0.66 14.23 -20.38
N GLY A 38 0.41 13.87 -21.10
CA GLY A 38 0.89 14.62 -22.26
C GLY A 38 1.53 15.96 -21.91
N MET A 39 2.13 16.09 -20.71
CA MET A 39 2.84 17.31 -20.34
C MET A 39 4.05 17.59 -21.26
N PRO A 40 4.44 18.86 -21.47
CA PRO A 40 5.56 19.21 -22.35
C PRO A 40 6.88 18.52 -21.96
N GLY A 41 7.69 18.13 -22.93
CA GLY A 41 8.95 17.42 -22.66
C GLY A 41 9.91 18.15 -21.72
N TRP A 42 9.93 19.49 -21.76
CA TRP A 42 10.77 20.30 -20.88
C TRP A 42 10.33 20.24 -19.40
N THR A 43 9.03 20.10 -19.11
CA THR A 43 8.57 19.93 -17.72
C THR A 43 9.02 18.59 -17.20
N ILE A 44 8.92 17.53 -18.00
CA ILE A 44 9.40 16.18 -17.65
C ILE A 44 10.91 16.19 -17.39
N ALA A 45 11.70 16.88 -18.21
CA ALA A 45 13.14 17.02 -18.01
C ALA A 45 13.46 17.76 -16.70
N LEU A 46 12.76 18.87 -16.41
CA LEU A 46 12.91 19.61 -15.16
C LEU A 46 12.51 18.75 -13.94
N GLY A 47 11.41 18.02 -14.04
CA GLY A 47 10.98 17.06 -13.02
C GLY A 47 11.99 15.96 -12.79
N GLY A 48 12.60 15.43 -13.86
CA GLY A 48 13.67 14.46 -13.81
C GLY A 48 14.90 14.99 -13.08
N ALA A 49 15.30 16.23 -13.35
CA ALA A 49 16.40 16.88 -12.64
C ALA A 49 16.07 17.10 -11.16
N ALA A 50 14.85 17.54 -10.84
CA ALA A 50 14.37 17.70 -9.46
C ALA A 50 14.33 16.36 -8.71
N ALA A 51 13.84 15.30 -9.35
CA ALA A 51 13.81 13.95 -8.80
C ALA A 51 15.24 13.42 -8.56
N ALA A 52 16.15 13.57 -9.52
CA ALA A 52 17.55 13.19 -9.34
C ALA A 52 18.20 13.95 -8.17
N GLY A 53 17.96 15.27 -8.06
CA GLY A 53 18.41 16.08 -6.93
C GLY A 53 17.83 15.62 -5.59
N LEU A 54 16.54 15.30 -5.55
CA LEU A 54 15.88 14.71 -4.39
C LEU A 54 16.55 13.39 -3.98
N LEU A 55 16.83 12.49 -4.92
CA LEU A 55 17.47 11.19 -4.63
C LEU A 55 18.88 11.35 -4.08
N VAL A 56 19.69 12.25 -4.65
CA VAL A 56 21.03 12.56 -4.13
C VAL A 56 20.96 13.13 -2.71
N TRP A 57 20.00 14.01 -2.44
CA TRP A 57 19.82 14.57 -1.11
C TRP A 57 19.32 13.52 -0.11
N LEU A 58 18.33 12.70 -0.49
CA LEU A 58 17.84 11.58 0.33
C LEU A 58 18.95 10.60 0.67
N HIS A 59 19.82 10.28 -0.29
CA HIS A 59 20.97 9.42 -0.07
C HIS A 59 21.90 9.95 1.02
N ARG A 60 22.22 11.25 0.97
CA ARG A 60 23.06 11.92 1.98
C ARG A 60 22.37 12.04 3.33
N ALA A 61 21.10 12.45 3.34
CA ALA A 61 20.32 12.66 4.56
C ALA A 61 20.02 11.35 5.31
N SER A 62 20.00 10.22 4.61
CA SER A 62 19.69 8.90 5.18
C SER A 62 20.94 8.09 5.55
N ALA A 63 22.10 8.74 5.70
CA ALA A 63 23.36 8.09 6.03
C ALA A 63 23.33 7.32 7.37
N SER A 64 22.41 7.66 8.28
CA SER A 64 22.22 6.96 9.56
C SER A 64 21.54 5.59 9.44
N LEU A 65 20.99 5.24 8.27
CA LEU A 65 20.29 3.96 8.11
C LEU A 65 21.27 2.77 8.24
N PRO A 66 20.96 1.79 9.11
CA PRO A 66 21.81 0.62 9.26
C PRO A 66 21.95 -0.20 7.96
N ARG A 67 23.02 -0.99 7.89
CA ARG A 67 23.17 -2.01 6.84
C ARG A 67 22.18 -3.15 7.07
N VAL A 68 21.62 -3.66 5.98
CA VAL A 68 20.82 -4.89 5.94
C VAL A 68 21.73 -6.04 5.55
N SER A 69 21.76 -7.10 6.36
CA SER A 69 22.57 -8.28 6.06
C SER A 69 22.04 -9.02 4.83
N THR A 70 22.92 -9.71 4.10
CA THR A 70 22.54 -10.50 2.91
C THR A 70 21.46 -11.54 3.21
N GLY A 71 21.50 -12.18 4.38
CA GLY A 71 20.47 -13.14 4.79
C GLY A 71 19.11 -12.48 5.05
N ALA A 72 19.09 -11.26 5.59
CA ALA A 72 17.84 -10.51 5.76
C ALA A 72 17.28 -10.04 4.41
N LEU A 73 18.14 -9.57 3.50
CA LEU A 73 17.74 -9.25 2.12
C LEU A 73 17.11 -10.47 1.44
N ALA A 74 17.82 -11.60 1.38
CA ALA A 74 17.33 -12.80 0.71
C ALA A 74 15.99 -13.26 1.28
N LEU A 75 15.84 -13.30 2.61
CA LEU A 75 14.60 -13.69 3.26
C LEU A 75 13.45 -12.71 2.98
N SER A 76 13.71 -11.40 3.05
CA SER A 76 12.69 -10.37 2.79
C SER A 76 12.20 -10.38 1.34
N PHE A 77 13.11 -10.52 0.38
CA PHE A 77 12.75 -10.61 -1.03
C PHE A 77 12.07 -11.93 -1.39
N ALA A 78 12.49 -13.05 -0.80
CA ALA A 78 11.81 -14.34 -0.98
C ALA A 78 10.38 -14.31 -0.41
N ALA A 79 10.20 -13.75 0.79
CA ALA A 79 8.87 -13.59 1.40
C ALA A 79 7.98 -12.66 0.57
N ALA A 80 8.50 -11.52 0.12
CA ALA A 80 7.76 -10.59 -0.74
C ALA A 80 7.37 -11.23 -2.07
N PHE A 81 8.30 -11.94 -2.73
CA PHE A 81 8.02 -12.65 -3.97
C PHE A 81 6.93 -13.72 -3.80
N LEU A 82 7.01 -14.53 -2.74
CA LEU A 82 5.98 -15.53 -2.47
C LEU A 82 4.61 -14.90 -2.20
N LEU A 83 4.56 -13.81 -1.45
CA LEU A 83 3.31 -13.08 -1.18
C LEU A 83 2.70 -12.53 -2.48
N MET A 84 3.47 -11.86 -3.32
CA MET A 84 2.95 -11.29 -4.58
C MET A 84 2.56 -12.38 -5.58
N LEU A 85 3.35 -13.45 -5.65
CA LEU A 85 3.05 -14.60 -6.50
C LEU A 85 1.72 -15.26 -6.11
N LEU A 86 1.51 -15.52 -4.81
CA LEU A 86 0.25 -16.08 -4.31
C LEU A 86 -0.91 -15.09 -4.38
N GLY A 87 -0.64 -13.78 -4.36
CA GLY A 87 -1.66 -12.74 -4.59
C GLY A 87 -2.19 -12.70 -6.02
N GLY A 88 -1.67 -13.54 -6.92
CA GLY A 88 -2.10 -13.64 -8.32
C GLY A 88 -1.34 -12.71 -9.27
N GLU A 89 -0.33 -11.98 -8.78
CA GLU A 89 0.56 -11.20 -9.64
C GLU A 89 1.40 -12.13 -10.52
N GLY A 90 1.67 -11.71 -11.75
CA GLY A 90 2.29 -12.60 -12.73
C GLY A 90 1.36 -13.72 -13.21
N ARG A 91 0.11 -13.79 -12.71
CA ARG A 91 -0.96 -14.65 -13.24
C ARG A 91 -0.65 -16.14 -13.23
N PHE A 92 0.19 -16.54 -12.28
CA PHE A 92 0.53 -17.94 -12.01
C PHE A 92 -0.47 -18.59 -11.04
N PHE A 93 -1.14 -17.79 -10.21
CA PHE A 93 -2.14 -18.21 -9.23
C PHE A 93 -3.42 -17.39 -9.40
N TYR A 94 -4.47 -17.79 -8.67
CA TYR A 94 -5.72 -17.05 -8.63
C TYR A 94 -5.48 -15.61 -8.13
N ALA A 95 -6.22 -14.67 -8.72
CA ALA A 95 -6.25 -13.28 -8.30
C ALA A 95 -7.68 -12.90 -7.92
N ASN A 96 -7.86 -12.15 -6.83
CA ASN A 96 -9.17 -11.75 -6.33
C ASN A 96 -9.97 -10.89 -7.34
N ILE A 97 -11.29 -10.79 -7.18
CA ILE A 97 -12.19 -10.10 -8.12
C ILE A 97 -11.79 -8.65 -8.41
N ASP A 98 -11.19 -8.00 -7.43
CA ASP A 98 -10.55 -6.69 -7.50
C ASP A 98 -9.56 -6.55 -8.67
N TRP A 99 -8.87 -7.64 -9.02
CA TRP A 99 -7.92 -7.68 -10.12
C TRP A 99 -8.58 -7.63 -11.50
N GLN A 100 -9.88 -7.92 -11.62
CA GLN A 100 -10.63 -7.81 -12.87
C GLN A 100 -10.55 -6.39 -13.43
N VAL A 101 -10.86 -5.40 -12.60
CA VAL A 101 -10.75 -3.98 -12.96
C VAL A 101 -9.28 -3.54 -13.07
N ARG A 102 -8.40 -3.96 -12.16
CA ARG A 102 -6.99 -3.53 -12.18
C ARG A 102 -6.25 -4.02 -13.43
N TYR A 103 -6.48 -5.26 -13.86
CA TYR A 103 -5.90 -5.75 -15.11
C TYR A 103 -6.57 -5.12 -16.35
N ALA A 104 -7.85 -4.73 -16.28
CA ALA A 104 -8.47 -3.93 -17.35
C ALA A 104 -7.81 -2.54 -17.46
N VAL A 105 -7.55 -1.87 -16.34
CA VAL A 105 -6.80 -0.60 -16.31
C VAL A 105 -5.38 -0.79 -16.87
N MET A 106 -4.64 -1.81 -16.44
CA MET A 106 -3.30 -2.10 -16.96
C MET A 106 -3.32 -2.39 -18.47
N ARG A 107 -4.30 -3.18 -18.94
CA ARG A 107 -4.55 -3.43 -20.36
C ARG A 107 -4.78 -2.14 -21.11
N ASP A 108 -5.70 -1.28 -20.68
CA ASP A 108 -6.00 -0.02 -21.36
C ASP A 108 -4.79 0.90 -21.42
N MET A 109 -4.07 1.03 -20.29
CA MET A 109 -2.82 1.77 -20.24
C MET A 109 -1.79 1.20 -21.22
N SER A 110 -1.73 -0.11 -21.44
CA SER A 110 -0.82 -0.72 -22.41
C SER A 110 -1.31 -0.67 -23.86
N ALA A 111 -2.61 -0.76 -24.12
CA ALA A 111 -3.16 -0.81 -25.47
C ALA A 111 -3.24 0.56 -26.14
N TYR A 112 -3.59 1.61 -25.38
CA TYR A 112 -3.88 2.93 -25.94
C TYR A 112 -2.68 3.88 -25.94
N PRO A 113 -2.55 4.77 -26.94
CA PRO A 113 -1.51 5.80 -26.92
C PRO A 113 -1.74 6.79 -25.78
N TRP A 114 -0.66 7.28 -25.16
CA TRP A 114 -0.74 8.25 -24.08
C TRP A 114 -0.53 9.67 -24.61
N PRO A 115 -1.37 10.66 -24.27
CA PRO A 115 -2.59 10.58 -23.44
C PRO A 115 -3.82 9.99 -24.16
N PHE A 116 -4.75 9.39 -23.42
CA PHE A 116 -6.05 8.97 -23.94
C PHE A 116 -7.21 9.34 -23.00
N VAL A 117 -8.42 9.38 -23.57
CA VAL A 117 -9.70 9.51 -22.85
C VAL A 117 -10.70 8.51 -23.38
N TYR A 118 -11.49 7.95 -22.47
CA TYR A 118 -12.62 7.10 -22.82
C TYR A 118 -13.78 7.93 -23.37
N THR A 119 -14.51 7.38 -24.33
CA THR A 119 -15.75 7.98 -24.87
C THR A 119 -16.98 7.11 -24.64
N ALA A 120 -16.89 6.12 -23.74
CA ALA A 120 -17.91 5.08 -23.54
C ALA A 120 -19.28 5.63 -23.09
N ARG A 121 -19.31 6.75 -22.36
CA ARG A 121 -20.55 7.40 -21.85
C ARG A 121 -20.97 8.64 -22.62
N GLY A 122 -20.48 8.82 -23.85
CA GLY A 122 -20.85 9.95 -24.72
C GLY A 122 -20.14 11.28 -24.42
N LEU A 123 -19.31 11.33 -23.36
CA LEU A 123 -18.40 12.44 -23.06
C LEU A 123 -16.96 11.93 -22.89
N PRO A 124 -15.93 12.77 -23.11
CA PRO A 124 -14.54 12.38 -22.91
C PRO A 124 -14.19 12.31 -21.42
N GLU A 125 -13.70 11.15 -20.99
CA GLU A 125 -13.36 10.88 -19.60
C GLU A 125 -11.92 10.39 -19.46
N LEU A 126 -11.16 11.05 -18.58
CA LEU A 126 -9.79 10.67 -18.26
C LEU A 126 -9.82 9.53 -17.24
N LEU A 127 -8.99 8.49 -17.46
CA LEU A 127 -8.66 7.52 -16.42
C LEU A 127 -8.07 8.29 -15.23
N ARG A 128 -8.80 8.30 -14.11
CA ARG A 128 -8.49 9.10 -12.93
C ARG A 128 -8.60 8.20 -11.72
N GLY A 129 -7.45 7.76 -11.21
CA GLY A 129 -7.34 6.83 -10.10
C GLY A 129 -5.89 6.64 -9.66
N PRO A 130 -5.64 5.92 -8.55
CA PRO A 130 -4.30 5.62 -8.07
C PRO A 130 -3.60 4.59 -8.97
N ILE A 131 -3.13 5.04 -10.12
CA ILE A 131 -2.58 4.19 -11.20
C ILE A 131 -1.06 4.02 -11.14
N GLY A 132 -0.40 4.52 -10.09
CA GLY A 132 1.07 4.50 -9.97
C GLY A 132 1.69 3.13 -10.23
N MET A 133 1.11 2.08 -9.63
CA MET A 133 1.57 0.70 -9.76
C MET A 133 1.56 0.17 -11.20
N PHE A 134 0.75 0.74 -12.09
CA PHE A 134 0.53 0.21 -13.43
C PHE A 134 1.43 0.83 -14.51
N PHE A 135 2.17 1.91 -14.22
CA PHE A 135 2.96 2.58 -15.25
C PHE A 135 4.09 1.70 -15.83
N ALA A 136 4.99 1.20 -15.00
CA ALA A 136 6.08 0.34 -15.48
C ALA A 136 5.57 -0.98 -16.07
N PRO A 137 4.59 -1.69 -15.47
CA PRO A 137 3.97 -2.87 -16.09
C PRO A 137 3.31 -2.59 -17.44
N ALA A 138 2.59 -1.47 -17.59
CA ALA A 138 1.95 -1.11 -18.84
C ALA A 138 2.98 -0.78 -19.94
N LEU A 139 4.12 -0.16 -19.59
CA LEU A 139 5.22 0.07 -20.54
C LEU A 139 5.89 -1.24 -20.96
N ALA A 140 6.11 -2.17 -20.03
CA ALA A 140 6.63 -3.50 -20.36
C ALA A 140 5.67 -4.25 -21.28
N ALA A 141 4.35 -4.16 -21.02
CA ALA A 141 3.33 -4.73 -21.88
C ALA A 141 3.29 -4.10 -23.28
N LYS A 142 3.46 -2.77 -23.39
CA LYS A 142 3.58 -2.06 -24.67
C LYS A 142 4.76 -2.54 -25.50
N ALA A 143 5.91 -2.76 -24.86
CA ALA A 143 7.15 -3.07 -25.54
C ALA A 143 7.29 -4.55 -25.90
N LEU A 144 6.83 -5.45 -25.02
CA LEU A 144 7.14 -6.88 -25.07
C LEU A 144 5.90 -7.78 -24.98
N GLY A 145 4.69 -7.20 -24.94
CA GLY A 145 3.42 -7.93 -24.87
C GLY A 145 2.91 -8.17 -23.45
N ALA A 146 1.64 -8.54 -23.33
CA ALA A 146 0.90 -8.63 -22.05
C ALA A 146 1.63 -9.43 -20.96
N ARG A 147 2.26 -10.56 -21.34
CA ARG A 147 3.00 -11.41 -20.40
C ARG A 147 4.16 -10.66 -19.72
N ALA A 148 4.86 -9.79 -20.44
CA ALA A 148 5.93 -9.00 -19.86
C ALA A 148 5.39 -7.98 -18.84
N GLY A 149 4.19 -7.42 -19.07
CA GLY A 149 3.50 -6.58 -18.09
C GLY A 149 3.16 -7.33 -16.81
N ASP A 150 2.61 -8.54 -16.91
CA ASP A 150 2.30 -9.39 -15.76
C ASP A 150 3.55 -9.68 -14.90
N ILE A 151 4.67 -10.03 -15.56
CA ILE A 151 5.94 -10.30 -14.88
C ILE A 151 6.57 -9.04 -14.30
N ALA A 152 6.49 -7.91 -15.01
CA ALA A 152 6.97 -6.62 -14.51
C ALA A 152 6.22 -6.19 -13.25
N LEU A 153 4.90 -6.38 -13.20
CA LEU A 153 4.09 -6.12 -12.00
C LEU A 153 4.56 -6.95 -10.80
N LEU A 154 4.64 -8.27 -10.97
CA LEU A 154 5.13 -9.20 -9.93
C LEU A 154 6.52 -8.79 -9.44
N THR A 155 7.44 -8.49 -10.36
CA THR A 155 8.83 -8.16 -10.04
C THR A 155 8.92 -6.82 -9.31
N GLN A 156 8.20 -5.80 -9.78
CA GLN A 156 8.12 -4.48 -9.17
C GLN A 156 7.60 -4.56 -7.73
N ASN A 157 6.43 -5.15 -7.51
CA ASN A 157 5.81 -5.15 -6.19
C ASN A 157 6.60 -6.03 -5.21
N SER A 158 7.16 -7.15 -5.68
CA SER A 158 8.10 -7.96 -4.89
C SER A 158 9.33 -7.16 -4.49
N PHE A 159 9.85 -6.30 -5.37
CA PHE A 159 10.99 -5.44 -5.07
C PHE A 159 10.65 -4.37 -4.02
N LEU A 160 9.50 -3.71 -4.17
CA LEU A 160 9.06 -2.66 -3.24
C LEU A 160 8.80 -3.23 -1.85
N ILE A 161 8.02 -4.32 -1.74
CA ILE A 161 7.73 -4.98 -0.45
C ILE A 161 8.99 -5.61 0.13
N GLY A 162 9.82 -6.25 -0.70
CA GLY A 162 11.10 -6.83 -0.26
C GLY A 162 12.03 -5.77 0.35
N SER A 163 12.07 -4.57 -0.25
CA SER A 163 12.82 -3.42 0.27
C SER A 163 12.26 -2.91 1.59
N LEU A 164 10.92 -2.82 1.73
CA LEU A 164 10.25 -2.43 2.98
C LEU A 164 10.53 -3.44 4.11
N LEU A 165 10.37 -4.74 3.85
CA LEU A 165 10.65 -5.80 4.82
C LEU A 165 12.14 -5.83 5.20
N ALA A 166 13.04 -5.63 4.24
CA ALA A 166 14.48 -5.58 4.46
C ALA A 166 14.88 -4.41 5.36
N LEU A 167 14.35 -3.21 5.09
CA LEU A 167 14.52 -2.03 5.94
C LEU A 167 13.87 -2.23 7.33
N GLY A 168 12.67 -2.79 7.39
CA GLY A 168 11.97 -3.14 8.63
C GLY A 168 12.75 -4.12 9.49
N SER A 169 13.49 -5.05 8.88
CA SER A 169 14.36 -5.99 9.61
C SER A 169 15.43 -5.26 10.44
N THR A 170 15.84 -4.05 10.04
CA THR A 170 16.82 -3.26 10.80
C THR A 170 16.27 -2.82 12.15
N LEU A 171 14.93 -2.79 12.34
CA LEU A 171 14.29 -2.45 13.62
C LEU A 171 14.60 -3.47 14.71
N PHE A 172 15.01 -4.70 14.37
CA PHE A 172 15.24 -5.80 15.31
C PHE A 172 16.72 -6.20 15.33
N GLY A 173 17.30 -6.32 16.52
CA GLY A 173 18.75 -6.53 16.68
C GLY A 173 19.21 -7.95 16.37
N THR A 174 18.49 -8.95 16.88
CA THR A 174 18.90 -10.37 16.77
C THR A 174 18.25 -11.06 15.58
N ARG A 175 18.89 -12.12 15.05
CA ARG A 175 18.32 -12.94 13.96
C ARG A 175 16.96 -13.51 14.34
N ARG A 176 16.81 -14.01 15.57
CA ARG A 176 15.55 -14.51 16.10
C ARG A 176 14.48 -13.43 16.08
N ALA A 177 14.78 -12.23 16.59
CA ALA A 177 13.81 -11.14 16.63
C ALA A 177 13.37 -10.69 15.22
N LYS A 178 14.28 -10.69 14.24
CA LYS A 178 13.96 -10.41 12.84
C LYS A 178 13.00 -11.44 12.24
N ILE A 179 13.26 -12.73 12.47
CA ILE A 179 12.39 -13.82 11.99
C ILE A 179 11.02 -13.73 12.67
N THR A 180 10.99 -13.56 13.99
CA THR A 180 9.74 -13.37 14.74
C THR A 180 8.96 -12.18 14.20
N ALA A 181 9.61 -11.03 13.97
CA ALA A 181 8.93 -9.86 13.42
C ALA A 181 8.37 -10.09 12.02
N LEU A 182 9.12 -10.77 11.14
CA LEU A 182 8.62 -11.14 9.81
C LEU A 182 7.39 -12.03 9.91
N ILE A 183 7.43 -13.07 10.74
CA ILE A 183 6.30 -13.99 10.95
C ILE A 183 5.08 -13.23 11.48
N VAL A 184 5.26 -12.41 12.53
CA VAL A 184 4.18 -11.62 13.11
C VAL A 184 3.57 -10.69 12.08
N VAL A 185 4.39 -9.93 11.33
CA VAL A 185 3.90 -8.98 10.32
C VAL A 185 3.12 -9.70 9.23
N VAL A 186 3.64 -10.81 8.69
CA VAL A 186 2.96 -11.56 7.62
C VAL A 186 1.65 -12.19 8.10
N LEU A 187 1.61 -12.74 9.31
CA LEU A 187 0.42 -13.38 9.87
C LEU A 187 -0.53 -12.43 10.60
N PHE A 188 -0.23 -11.12 10.61
CA PHE A 188 -1.02 -10.15 11.37
C PHE A 188 -2.42 -9.97 10.77
N SER A 189 -3.45 -10.14 11.62
CA SER A 189 -4.86 -9.95 11.30
C SER A 189 -5.66 -9.64 12.57
N GLY A 190 -6.85 -9.07 12.43
CA GLY A 190 -7.88 -9.11 13.46
C GLY A 190 -8.40 -10.53 13.72
N LEU A 191 -9.32 -10.68 14.67
CA LEU A 191 -9.99 -11.96 14.94
C LEU A 191 -11.22 -12.13 14.05
N ASP A 192 -11.07 -11.91 12.74
CA ASP A 192 -12.16 -11.93 11.77
C ASP A 192 -12.91 -13.26 11.76
N ALA A 193 -12.19 -14.38 11.90
CA ALA A 193 -12.78 -15.71 11.98
C ALA A 193 -13.76 -15.82 13.16
N VAL A 194 -13.42 -15.23 14.31
CA VAL A 194 -14.29 -15.20 15.49
C VAL A 194 -15.48 -14.29 15.24
N GLY A 195 -15.26 -13.08 14.71
CA GLY A 195 -16.32 -12.14 14.37
C GLY A 195 -17.31 -12.74 13.37
N ARG A 196 -16.82 -13.37 12.32
CA ARG A 196 -17.64 -14.05 11.32
C ARG A 196 -18.45 -15.20 11.91
N ILE A 197 -17.86 -16.08 12.73
CA ILE A 197 -18.59 -17.18 13.36
C ILE A 197 -19.70 -16.65 14.28
N LEU A 198 -19.39 -15.66 15.12
CA LEU A 198 -20.34 -15.12 16.10
C LEU A 198 -21.50 -14.34 15.46
N PHE A 199 -21.22 -13.55 14.41
CA PHE A 199 -22.19 -12.62 13.83
C PHE A 199 -22.79 -13.07 12.49
N ARG A 200 -22.19 -14.07 11.81
CA ARG A 200 -22.62 -14.54 10.49
C ARG A 200 -22.79 -16.06 10.39
N GLY A 201 -22.52 -16.82 11.46
CA GLY A 201 -22.88 -18.23 11.57
C GLY A 201 -21.96 -19.23 10.86
N GLY A 202 -20.78 -18.82 10.39
CA GLY A 202 -19.81 -19.73 9.76
C GLY A 202 -18.66 -19.02 9.05
N LEU A 203 -17.67 -19.77 8.56
CA LEU A 203 -16.59 -19.23 7.74
C LEU A 203 -17.00 -19.17 6.26
N SER A 204 -16.50 -18.15 5.54
CA SER A 204 -16.65 -17.96 4.09
C SER A 204 -15.27 -17.76 3.45
N ASP A 205 -15.18 -17.73 2.12
CA ASP A 205 -13.88 -17.56 1.45
C ASP A 205 -13.25 -16.18 1.67
N HIS A 206 -14.06 -15.14 1.96
CA HIS A 206 -13.60 -13.86 2.47
C HIS A 206 -14.35 -13.52 3.77
N ILE A 207 -13.63 -13.28 4.87
CA ILE A 207 -14.22 -13.20 6.22
C ILE A 207 -14.13 -11.81 6.88
N GLU A 208 -13.30 -10.90 6.36
CA GLU A 208 -12.95 -9.64 7.03
C GLU A 208 -14.06 -8.58 7.01
N ASN A 209 -15.08 -8.76 6.18
CA ASN A 209 -16.22 -7.82 6.07
C ASN A 209 -17.39 -8.18 7.00
N TRP A 210 -17.15 -8.99 8.03
CA TRP A 210 -18.19 -9.58 8.88
C TRP A 210 -19.08 -8.52 9.56
N ALA A 211 -18.54 -7.34 9.87
CA ALA A 211 -19.26 -6.23 10.48
C ALA A 211 -19.70 -5.15 9.47
N TYR A 212 -19.65 -5.38 8.15
CA TYR A 212 -19.74 -4.31 7.12
C TYR A 212 -18.68 -3.19 7.27
N LEU A 213 -17.72 -3.41 8.16
CA LEU A 213 -16.50 -2.66 8.40
C LEU A 213 -15.36 -3.65 8.19
N GLN A 214 -14.16 -3.14 7.88
CA GLN A 214 -13.04 -4.01 7.56
C GLN A 214 -11.70 -3.35 7.90
N TYR A 215 -10.89 -4.09 8.66
CA TYR A 215 -9.45 -3.90 8.78
C TYR A 215 -8.76 -5.11 8.20
N SER A 216 -8.05 -4.90 7.10
CA SER A 216 -7.50 -6.02 6.36
C SER A 216 -6.23 -6.57 6.99
N SER A 217 -6.11 -7.89 7.02
CA SER A 217 -4.89 -8.61 7.35
C SER A 217 -3.75 -8.24 6.39
N THR A 218 -2.51 -8.47 6.81
CA THR A 218 -1.35 -8.19 5.94
C THR A 218 -1.41 -8.97 4.63
N ILE A 219 -1.87 -10.22 4.66
CA ILE A 219 -2.02 -11.06 3.45
C ILE A 219 -3.15 -10.54 2.57
N THR A 220 -4.30 -10.19 3.14
CA THR A 220 -5.41 -9.61 2.36
C THR A 220 -4.97 -8.31 1.69
N LEU A 221 -4.27 -7.43 2.41
CA LEU A 221 -3.73 -6.20 1.85
C LEU A 221 -2.80 -6.47 0.65
N ALA A 222 -1.92 -7.46 0.78
CA ALA A 222 -1.03 -7.89 -0.28
C ALA A 222 -1.78 -8.48 -1.49
N PHE A 223 -2.88 -9.22 -1.27
CA PHE A 223 -3.56 -10.00 -2.31
C PHE A 223 -4.66 -9.22 -3.04
N TRP A 224 -5.31 -8.27 -2.38
CA TRP A 224 -6.42 -7.51 -2.93
C TRP A 224 -6.01 -6.11 -3.36
N VAL A 225 -5.18 -5.46 -2.54
CA VAL A 225 -4.86 -4.04 -2.67
C VAL A 225 -3.38 -3.70 -2.49
N PRO A 226 -2.45 -4.37 -3.20
CA PRO A 226 -1.02 -4.05 -3.13
C PRO A 226 -0.68 -2.56 -3.22
N PRO A 227 -1.32 -1.73 -4.07
CA PRO A 227 -0.92 -0.32 -4.16
C PRO A 227 -1.24 0.47 -2.89
N HIS A 228 -2.37 0.18 -2.24
CA HIS A 228 -2.72 0.77 -0.95
C HIS A 228 -1.83 0.22 0.18
N ALA A 229 -1.54 -1.08 0.16
CA ALA A 229 -0.66 -1.73 1.12
C ALA A 229 0.74 -1.11 1.12
N ILE A 230 1.38 -1.03 -0.05
CA ILE A 230 2.73 -0.45 -0.21
C ILE A 230 2.77 1.00 0.28
N SER A 231 1.80 1.84 -0.10
CA SER A 231 1.73 3.22 0.37
C SER A 231 1.61 3.32 1.89
N GLY A 232 0.71 2.55 2.51
CA GLY A 232 0.53 2.58 3.96
C GLY A 232 1.74 2.04 4.71
N TRP A 233 2.41 1.01 4.18
CA TRP A 233 3.60 0.42 4.77
C TRP A 233 4.84 1.31 4.63
N VAL A 234 4.98 2.07 3.55
CA VAL A 234 5.99 3.15 3.43
C VAL A 234 5.83 4.15 4.57
N GLY A 235 4.60 4.62 4.81
CA GLY A 235 4.30 5.55 5.90
C GLY A 235 4.61 4.98 7.28
N ALA A 236 4.15 3.76 7.56
CA ALA A 236 4.40 3.08 8.83
C ALA A 236 5.89 2.83 9.08
N LEU A 237 6.61 2.30 8.09
CA LEU A 237 8.01 1.98 8.22
C LEU A 237 8.86 3.24 8.38
N GLY A 238 8.60 4.29 7.60
CA GLY A 238 9.27 5.57 7.74
C GLY A 238 9.11 6.15 9.15
N PHE A 239 7.89 6.09 9.70
CA PHE A 239 7.62 6.49 11.07
C PHE A 239 8.36 5.61 12.09
N LEU A 240 8.34 4.28 11.96
CA LEU A 240 9.02 3.36 12.88
C LEU A 240 10.54 3.54 12.86
N LEU A 241 11.14 3.78 11.69
CA LEU A 241 12.57 4.06 11.54
C LEU A 241 12.93 5.42 12.16
N TRP A 242 12.10 6.45 11.99
CA TRP A 242 12.26 7.72 12.69
C TRP A 242 12.16 7.56 14.20
N ARG A 243 11.14 6.81 14.66
CA ARG A 243 10.90 6.56 16.08
C ARG A 243 12.06 5.80 16.74
N ALA A 244 12.70 4.91 15.98
CA ALA A 244 13.88 4.17 16.40
C ALA A 244 15.19 4.97 16.28
N GLY A 245 15.15 6.25 15.89
CA GLY A 245 16.33 7.10 15.71
C GLY A 245 17.21 6.72 14.52
N LYS A 246 16.69 5.95 13.56
CA LYS A 246 17.45 5.43 12.40
C LYS A 246 17.30 6.27 11.14
N LEU A 247 16.20 7.01 11.03
CA LEU A 247 15.88 7.86 9.90
C LEU A 247 15.51 9.27 10.38
N PRO A 248 16.12 10.34 9.85
CA PRO A 248 15.68 11.70 10.17
C PRO A 248 14.26 11.98 9.66
N PRO A 249 13.55 12.98 10.20
CA PRO A 249 12.18 13.27 9.79
C PRO A 249 12.08 13.73 8.33
N GLY A 250 13.03 14.52 7.81
CA GLY A 250 13.02 14.96 6.41
C GLY A 250 12.89 13.83 5.38
N PRO A 251 13.79 12.83 5.36
CA PRO A 251 13.66 11.68 4.46
C PRO A 251 12.37 10.87 4.63
N PHE A 252 11.88 10.70 5.86
CA PHE A 252 10.59 10.05 6.11
C PHE A 252 9.45 10.84 5.45
N LEU A 253 9.33 12.12 5.77
CA LEU A 253 8.25 13.00 5.29
C LEU A 253 8.29 13.19 3.76
N ALA A 254 9.47 13.11 3.15
CA ALA A 254 9.64 13.22 1.70
C ALA A 254 9.09 12.03 0.91
N LEU A 255 8.98 10.84 1.52
CA LEU A 255 8.38 9.68 0.85
C LEU A 255 6.87 9.83 0.69
N LEU A 256 6.21 10.46 1.66
CA LEU A 256 4.75 10.52 1.76
C LEU A 256 4.06 11.12 0.52
N PRO A 257 4.39 12.33 0.04
CA PRO A 257 3.72 12.87 -1.15
C PRO A 257 3.93 12.00 -2.40
N LEU A 258 5.06 11.30 -2.52
CA LEU A 258 5.34 10.42 -3.66
C LEU A 258 4.43 9.17 -3.68
N THR A 259 3.90 8.73 -2.52
CA THR A 259 2.97 7.59 -2.47
C THR A 259 1.54 7.95 -2.87
N ALA A 260 1.20 9.24 -3.03
CA ALA A 260 -0.17 9.67 -3.34
C ALA A 260 -0.72 9.00 -4.60
N LEU A 261 0.11 8.87 -5.64
CA LEU A 261 -0.25 8.25 -6.92
C LEU A 261 -0.52 6.75 -6.83
N TRP A 262 0.01 6.10 -5.78
CA TRP A 262 -0.27 4.70 -5.45
C TRP A 262 -1.50 4.56 -4.57
N SER A 263 -1.72 5.51 -3.66
CA SER A 263 -2.86 5.49 -2.73
C SER A 263 -3.00 6.82 -2.00
N PRO A 264 -3.97 7.69 -2.39
CA PRO A 264 -4.24 8.92 -1.64
C PRO A 264 -4.74 8.59 -0.21
N LEU A 265 -5.52 7.52 -0.05
CA LEU A 265 -6.02 7.10 1.26
C LEU A 265 -4.91 6.53 2.16
N GLY A 266 -3.93 5.84 1.59
CA GLY A 266 -2.76 5.33 2.30
C GLY A 266 -1.84 6.46 2.76
N LEU A 267 -1.68 7.50 1.93
CA LEU A 267 -1.04 8.75 2.33
C LEU A 267 -1.79 9.38 3.53
N ILE A 268 -3.11 9.55 3.44
CA ILE A 268 -3.91 10.10 4.55
C ILE A 268 -3.74 9.27 5.83
N GLY A 269 -3.73 7.93 5.70
CA GLY A 269 -3.50 7.01 6.81
C GLY A 269 -2.13 7.16 7.51
N ALA A 270 -1.13 7.69 6.81
CA ALA A 270 0.19 7.98 7.38
C ALA A 270 0.27 9.35 8.09
N MET A 271 -0.70 10.25 7.86
CA MET A 271 -0.68 11.62 8.40
C MET A 271 -0.70 11.72 9.93
N PRO A 272 -1.45 10.89 10.69
CA PRO A 272 -1.39 10.93 12.16
C PRO A 272 0.03 10.67 12.70
N PHE A 273 0.77 9.78 12.04
CA PHE A 273 2.14 9.43 12.41
C PHE A 273 3.15 10.50 11.97
N ALA A 274 2.96 11.09 10.80
CA ALA A 274 3.71 12.25 10.34
C ALA A 274 3.52 13.46 11.28
N ALA A 275 2.29 13.69 11.73
CA ALA A 275 1.95 14.74 12.69
C ALA A 275 2.62 14.49 14.05
N LEU A 276 2.55 13.26 14.58
CA LEU A 276 3.26 12.90 15.82
C LEU A 276 4.77 13.12 15.69
N ALA A 277 5.36 12.73 14.55
CA ALA A 277 6.78 12.97 14.29
C ALA A 277 7.12 14.46 14.26
N GLY A 278 6.33 15.27 13.54
CA GLY A 278 6.49 16.72 13.47
C GLY A 278 6.37 17.39 14.83
N VAL A 279 5.31 17.09 15.60
CA VAL A 279 5.10 17.64 16.95
C VAL A 279 6.27 17.30 17.88
N ARG A 280 6.75 16.05 17.85
CA ARG A 280 7.89 15.62 18.66
C ARG A 280 9.19 16.32 18.26
N THR A 281 9.45 16.49 16.96
CA THR A 281 10.62 17.21 16.45
C THR A 281 10.58 18.69 16.83
N LEU A 282 9.41 19.33 16.74
CA LEU A 282 9.21 20.72 17.16
C LEU A 282 9.37 20.90 18.67
N ALA A 283 8.74 20.03 19.47
CA ALA A 283 8.83 20.05 20.93
C ALA A 283 10.28 19.83 21.41
N ALA A 284 11.04 18.97 20.73
CA ALA A 284 12.46 18.75 20.98
C ALA A 284 13.37 19.86 20.43
N ARG A 285 12.82 20.88 19.73
CA ARG A 285 13.56 21.96 19.07
C ARG A 285 14.68 21.45 18.16
N SER A 286 14.43 20.34 17.46
CA SER A 286 15.43 19.63 16.65
C SER A 286 15.18 19.74 15.15
N LEU A 287 14.27 20.62 14.74
CA LEU A 287 13.92 20.86 13.33
C LEU A 287 15.11 21.41 12.54
N ARG A 288 15.42 20.78 11.41
CA ARG A 288 16.46 21.22 10.47
C ARG A 288 15.83 21.71 9.17
N GLY A 289 16.55 22.55 8.41
CA GLY A 289 16.09 22.99 7.10
C GLY A 289 15.81 21.83 6.12
N SER A 290 16.56 20.74 6.23
CA SER A 290 16.32 19.51 5.45
C SER A 290 14.98 18.85 5.77
N ASP A 291 14.44 19.04 6.97
CA ASP A 291 13.16 18.45 7.39
C ASP A 291 11.96 19.15 6.74
N ILE A 292 12.17 20.35 6.19
CA ILE A 292 11.17 21.11 5.43
C ILE A 292 11.41 20.97 3.93
N ALA A 293 12.66 21.16 3.49
CA ALA A 293 12.98 21.26 2.08
C ALA A 293 12.88 19.94 1.31
N LEU A 294 13.23 18.80 1.94
CA LEU A 294 13.07 17.48 1.31
C LEU A 294 11.58 17.16 1.03
N PRO A 295 10.66 17.27 2.02
CA PRO A 295 9.23 17.09 1.76
C PRO A 295 8.64 18.13 0.81
N ALA A 296 9.09 19.38 0.85
CA ALA A 296 8.63 20.42 -0.08
C ALA A 296 9.00 20.07 -1.53
N LEU A 297 10.24 19.64 -1.78
CA LEU A 297 10.69 19.20 -3.10
C LEU A 297 9.91 17.97 -3.59
N ALA A 298 9.72 16.98 -2.72
CA ALA A 298 8.91 15.80 -3.05
C ALA A 298 7.44 16.15 -3.34
N SER A 299 6.87 17.11 -2.60
CA SER A 299 5.51 17.61 -2.83
C SER A 299 5.40 18.36 -4.15
N LEU A 300 6.43 19.12 -4.55
CA LEU A 300 6.47 19.80 -5.84
C LEU A 300 6.49 18.80 -7.00
N ILE A 301 7.26 17.71 -6.88
CA ILE A 301 7.28 16.62 -7.86
C ILE A 301 5.93 15.88 -7.90
N ALA A 302 5.28 15.69 -6.75
CA ALA A 302 3.98 15.03 -6.68
C ALA A 302 2.80 15.95 -7.05
N ALA A 303 3.00 17.27 -7.18
CA ALA A 303 1.91 18.24 -7.32
C ALA A 303 1.00 17.97 -8.54
N PRO A 304 1.51 17.65 -9.74
CA PRO A 304 0.65 17.26 -10.85
C PRO A 304 -0.16 15.98 -10.55
N GLY A 305 0.44 15.01 -9.84
CA GLY A 305 -0.25 13.80 -9.39
C GLY A 305 -1.37 14.08 -8.41
N LEU A 306 -1.16 14.99 -7.46
CA LEU A 306 -2.18 15.42 -6.51
C LEU A 306 -3.34 16.14 -7.21
N LEU A 307 -3.05 17.02 -8.18
CA LEU A 307 -4.07 17.69 -8.99
C LEU A 307 -4.87 16.71 -9.85
N TYR A 308 -4.19 15.72 -10.44
CA TYR A 308 -4.81 14.65 -11.20
C TYR A 308 -5.75 13.81 -10.33
N LEU A 309 -5.33 13.41 -9.13
CA LEU A 309 -6.17 12.65 -8.20
C LEU A 309 -7.35 13.46 -7.65
N ALA A 310 -7.21 14.78 -7.51
CA ALA A 310 -8.25 15.67 -7.05
C ALA A 310 -9.31 16.02 -8.13
N ALA A 311 -9.04 15.71 -9.40
CA ALA A 311 -9.95 15.98 -10.50
C ALA A 311 -11.32 15.31 -10.29
N ALA A 312 -12.39 16.09 -10.44
CA ALA A 312 -13.77 15.67 -10.18
C ALA A 312 -14.00 15.07 -8.77
N GLY A 313 -13.23 15.47 -7.76
CA GLY A 313 -13.32 14.91 -6.40
C GLY A 313 -14.70 15.03 -5.74
N GLY A 314 -15.53 15.99 -6.17
CA GLY A 314 -16.92 16.13 -5.73
C GLY A 314 -17.81 14.93 -6.07
N GLU A 315 -17.51 14.19 -7.15
CA GLU A 315 -18.26 12.98 -7.55
C GLU A 315 -17.91 11.75 -6.70
N VAL A 316 -16.76 11.76 -6.02
CA VAL A 316 -16.36 10.70 -5.08
C VAL A 316 -17.06 10.90 -3.74
N GLY A 317 -17.04 12.14 -3.24
CA GLY A 317 -17.68 12.52 -1.98
C GLY A 317 -16.99 11.97 -0.72
N ALA A 318 -17.23 12.66 0.40
CA ALA A 318 -16.84 12.22 1.74
C ALA A 318 -17.95 12.57 2.72
N ARG A 319 -18.27 11.65 3.63
CA ARG A 319 -19.30 11.87 4.66
C ARG A 319 -18.94 11.19 5.96
N LEU A 320 -19.47 11.72 7.05
CA LEU A 320 -19.47 11.01 8.33
C LEU A 320 -20.59 9.97 8.32
N GLN A 321 -20.29 8.77 8.79
CA GLN A 321 -21.24 7.67 8.91
C GLN A 321 -21.57 7.44 10.39
N ALA A 322 -22.87 7.34 10.69
CA ALA A 322 -23.32 6.86 11.99
C ALA A 322 -23.25 5.32 12.01
N LEU A 323 -22.54 4.77 13.00
CA LEU A 323 -22.40 3.33 13.20
C LEU A 323 -23.19 2.90 14.43
N PRO A 324 -23.94 1.77 14.38
CA PRO A 324 -24.57 1.20 15.56
C PRO A 324 -23.52 0.91 16.65
N PRO A 325 -23.69 1.41 17.90
CA PRO A 325 -22.64 1.31 18.92
C PRO A 325 -22.20 -0.13 19.23
N VAL A 326 -23.12 -1.08 19.19
CA VAL A 326 -22.82 -2.51 19.44
C VAL A 326 -21.99 -3.10 18.30
N GLN A 327 -22.33 -2.78 17.05
CA GLN A 327 -21.59 -3.24 15.86
C GLN A 327 -20.17 -2.68 15.86
N TRP A 328 -20.03 -1.36 16.05
CA TRP A 328 -18.73 -0.71 16.13
C TRP A 328 -17.90 -1.23 17.31
N GLY A 329 -18.50 -1.33 18.51
CA GLY A 329 -17.80 -1.82 19.69
C GLY A 329 -17.31 -3.26 19.56
N ALA A 330 -18.11 -4.15 18.96
CA ALA A 330 -17.70 -5.53 18.69
C ALA A 330 -16.59 -5.59 17.63
N PHE A 331 -16.67 -4.78 16.57
CA PHE A 331 -15.65 -4.67 15.55
C PHE A 331 -14.31 -4.21 16.14
N GLU A 332 -14.28 -3.06 16.81
CA GLU A 332 -13.04 -2.55 17.42
C GLU A 332 -12.47 -3.51 18.45
N LEU A 333 -13.34 -4.20 19.22
CA LEU A 333 -12.89 -5.21 20.18
C LEU A 333 -12.06 -6.30 19.50
N LEU A 334 -12.63 -6.94 18.47
CA LEU A 334 -12.05 -8.11 17.81
C LEU A 334 -10.93 -7.77 16.83
N GLU A 335 -10.94 -6.57 16.26
CA GLU A 335 -9.93 -6.18 15.28
C GLU A 335 -8.67 -5.60 15.92
N ILE A 336 -8.82 -4.71 16.91
CA ILE A 336 -7.68 -3.92 17.41
C ILE A 336 -7.51 -3.96 18.93
N LEU A 337 -8.58 -3.93 19.73
CA LEU A 337 -8.47 -3.75 21.18
C LEU A 337 -7.92 -5.01 21.85
N VAL A 338 -8.19 -6.19 21.29
CA VAL A 338 -7.52 -7.45 21.66
C VAL A 338 -5.99 -7.35 21.65
N TYR A 339 -5.39 -6.55 20.77
CA TYR A 339 -3.95 -6.35 20.69
C TYR A 339 -3.50 -5.13 21.50
N VAL A 340 -4.27 -4.04 21.47
CA VAL A 340 -3.95 -2.81 22.20
C VAL A 340 -3.96 -3.05 23.71
N ALA A 341 -4.92 -3.81 24.25
CA ALA A 341 -5.03 -4.06 25.68
C ALA A 341 -3.79 -4.76 26.27
N PRO A 342 -3.31 -5.92 25.78
CA PRO A 342 -2.09 -6.53 26.30
C PRO A 342 -0.86 -5.63 26.11
N LEU A 343 -0.78 -4.87 25.01
CA LEU A 343 0.30 -3.89 24.83
C LEU A 343 0.24 -2.73 25.84
N ALA A 344 -0.95 -2.24 26.18
CA ALA A 344 -1.12 -1.14 27.13
C ALA A 344 -0.89 -1.57 28.58
N PHE A 345 -1.36 -2.76 28.96
CA PHE A 345 -1.39 -3.21 30.37
C PHE A 345 -0.25 -4.17 30.74
N LEU A 346 0.22 -5.01 29.81
CA LEU A 346 1.23 -6.02 30.10
C LEU A 346 2.64 -5.60 29.66
N VAL A 347 2.76 -4.66 28.72
CA VAL A 347 4.05 -4.09 28.29
C VAL A 347 4.30 -2.76 29.00
N ARG A 348 5.12 -2.79 30.06
CA ARG A 348 5.38 -1.60 30.90
C ARG A 348 5.93 -0.42 30.11
N SER A 349 6.90 -0.67 29.23
CA SER A 349 7.63 0.35 28.46
C SER A 349 7.73 -0.08 27.00
N PRO A 350 6.69 0.12 26.17
CA PRO A 350 6.75 -0.24 24.76
C PRO A 350 7.86 0.56 24.07
N ARG A 351 8.75 -0.12 23.34
CA ARG A 351 9.93 0.50 22.71
C ARG A 351 9.57 1.62 21.75
N PHE A 352 8.47 1.47 21.02
CA PHE A 352 7.96 2.48 20.09
C PHE A 352 7.13 3.60 20.77
N GLY A 353 6.96 3.54 22.10
CA GLY A 353 6.33 4.57 22.92
C GLY A 353 4.82 4.43 23.09
N ARG A 354 4.32 4.93 24.23
CA ARG A 354 2.89 4.89 24.58
C ARG A 354 2.04 5.88 23.79
N ASP A 355 2.63 7.01 23.40
CA ASP A 355 2.01 7.98 22.50
C ASP A 355 1.79 7.43 21.10
N THR A 356 2.71 6.60 20.58
CA THR A 356 2.51 5.86 19.34
C THR A 356 1.31 4.92 19.44
N LEU A 357 1.23 4.17 20.55
CA LEU A 357 0.07 3.31 20.83
C LEU A 357 -1.23 4.12 20.95
N ALA A 358 -1.19 5.28 21.60
CA ALA A 358 -2.36 6.15 21.73
C ALA A 358 -2.82 6.69 20.36
N VAL A 359 -1.90 7.19 19.53
CA VAL A 359 -2.22 7.74 18.20
C VAL A 359 -2.78 6.65 17.29
N LEU A 360 -2.16 5.46 17.23
CA LEU A 360 -2.71 4.37 16.41
C LEU A 360 -4.08 3.91 16.91
N THR A 361 -4.30 3.86 18.24
CA THR A 361 -5.59 3.46 18.80
C THR A 361 -6.67 4.49 18.49
N VAL A 362 -6.41 5.78 18.71
CA VAL A 362 -7.38 6.84 18.39
C VAL A 362 -7.69 6.87 16.90
N TRP A 363 -6.68 6.72 16.04
CA TRP A 363 -6.90 6.69 14.60
C TRP A 363 -7.77 5.51 14.17
N LEU A 364 -7.49 4.31 14.66
CA LEU A 364 -8.27 3.12 14.36
C LEU A 364 -9.69 3.21 14.95
N LEU A 365 -9.89 3.74 16.15
CA LEU A 365 -11.25 3.92 16.69
C LEU A 365 -12.11 4.90 15.89
N LEU A 366 -11.48 5.90 15.24
CA LEU A 366 -12.17 6.97 14.53
C LEU A 366 -12.36 6.70 13.03
N ALA A 367 -11.48 5.91 12.41
CA ALA A 367 -11.51 5.66 10.96
C ALA A 367 -12.86 5.14 10.44
N PRO A 368 -13.60 4.25 11.14
CA PRO A 368 -14.87 3.72 10.66
C PRO A 368 -15.99 4.76 10.51
N PHE A 369 -15.88 5.90 11.20
CA PHE A 369 -16.89 6.97 11.14
C PHE A 369 -16.77 7.85 9.89
N VAL A 370 -15.77 7.61 9.04
CA VAL A 370 -15.55 8.35 7.80
C VAL A 370 -15.77 7.42 6.61
N GLN A 371 -16.61 7.84 5.68
CA GLN A 371 -16.83 7.17 4.41
C GLN A 371 -16.34 8.09 3.28
N ILE A 372 -15.48 7.57 2.40
CA ILE A 372 -15.06 8.23 1.16
C ILE A 372 -15.42 7.31 -0.01
N GLY A 373 -16.13 7.84 -1.00
CA GLY A 373 -16.66 7.03 -2.09
C GLY A 373 -17.91 6.23 -1.71
N ALA A 374 -18.28 5.27 -2.58
CA ALA A 374 -19.50 4.48 -2.44
C ALA A 374 -19.41 3.39 -1.35
N SER A 375 -18.20 2.96 -0.97
CA SER A 375 -17.95 1.87 -0.01
C SER A 375 -17.17 2.36 1.23
N SER A 376 -16.89 1.45 2.16
CA SER A 376 -16.07 1.68 3.37
C SER A 376 -14.56 1.69 3.07
N ASP A 377 -14.14 2.28 1.95
CA ASP A 377 -12.73 2.30 1.53
C ASP A 377 -11.85 3.08 2.50
N PHE A 378 -12.36 4.14 3.14
CA PHE A 378 -11.56 4.94 4.05
C PHE A 378 -11.00 4.13 5.23
N PRO A 379 -11.81 3.45 6.08
CA PRO A 379 -11.26 2.61 7.14
C PRO A 379 -10.41 1.46 6.60
N MET A 380 -10.72 0.90 5.42
CA MET A 380 -9.91 -0.17 4.82
C MET A 380 -8.51 0.30 4.39
N ARG A 381 -8.37 1.52 3.85
CA ARG A 381 -7.10 2.00 3.28
C ARG A 381 -6.33 2.93 4.21
N ALA A 382 -7.02 3.78 4.98
CA ALA A 382 -6.38 4.74 5.88
C ALA A 382 -5.91 4.09 7.20
N SER A 383 -6.39 2.89 7.54
CA SER A 383 -5.91 2.12 8.71
C SER A 383 -4.56 1.43 8.49
N ILE A 384 -4.15 1.21 7.23
CA ILE A 384 -3.00 0.36 6.87
C ILE A 384 -1.72 0.73 7.63
N SER A 385 -1.41 2.03 7.72
CA SER A 385 -0.21 2.47 8.45
C SER A 385 -0.30 2.16 9.95
N ALA A 386 -1.47 2.38 10.56
CA ALA A 386 -1.68 2.09 11.97
C ALA A 386 -1.63 0.60 12.28
N LEU A 387 -2.22 -0.24 11.42
CA LEU A 387 -2.16 -1.69 11.54
C LEU A 387 -0.73 -2.22 11.42
N MET A 388 0.08 -1.69 10.49
CA MET A 388 1.49 -2.08 10.37
C MET A 388 2.32 -1.63 11.59
N VAL A 389 2.06 -0.43 12.14
CA VAL A 389 2.70 0.01 13.39
C VAL A 389 2.29 -0.89 14.56
N LEU A 390 1.01 -1.26 14.66
CA LEU A 390 0.51 -2.18 15.66
C LEU A 390 1.17 -3.57 15.53
N ALA A 391 1.27 -4.12 14.32
CA ALA A 391 1.96 -5.37 14.04
C ALA A 391 3.43 -5.33 14.49
N ALA A 392 4.14 -4.22 14.24
CA ALA A 392 5.51 -4.04 14.70
C ALA A 392 5.62 -3.96 16.23
N MET A 393 4.65 -3.32 16.91
CA MET A 393 4.58 -3.29 18.37
C MET A 393 4.24 -4.65 18.98
N VAL A 394 3.37 -5.43 18.33
CA VAL A 394 3.09 -6.83 18.71
C VAL A 394 4.34 -7.68 18.53
N ALA A 395 5.08 -7.54 17.43
CA ALA A 395 6.34 -8.24 17.23
C ALA A 395 7.38 -7.91 18.32
N ASP A 396 7.45 -6.65 18.74
CA ASP A 396 8.28 -6.21 19.86
C ASP A 396 7.84 -6.87 21.18
N GLY A 397 6.54 -6.87 21.47
CA GLY A 397 5.97 -7.52 22.65
C GLY A 397 6.21 -9.03 22.69
N VAL A 398 6.08 -9.73 21.55
CA VAL A 398 6.39 -11.16 21.44
C VAL A 398 7.88 -11.41 21.71
N ASN A 399 8.77 -10.55 21.21
CA ASN A 399 10.20 -10.70 21.44
C ASN A 399 10.61 -10.41 22.89
N ASP A 400 10.13 -9.32 23.47
CA ASP A 400 10.76 -8.75 24.67
C ASP A 400 9.85 -8.73 25.91
N ALA A 401 8.54 -8.94 25.78
CA ALA A 401 7.59 -8.88 26.90
C ALA A 401 7.07 -10.27 27.31
N ALA A 402 7.79 -10.95 28.22
CA ALA A 402 7.49 -12.32 28.66
C ALA A 402 6.03 -12.54 29.13
N ARG A 403 5.42 -11.55 29.79
CA ARG A 403 4.02 -11.63 30.27
C ARG A 403 2.99 -11.50 29.15
N ALA A 404 3.25 -10.66 28.15
CA ALA A 404 2.35 -10.44 27.03
C ALA A 404 2.51 -11.51 25.94
N ARG A 405 3.72 -12.07 25.81
CA ARG A 405 4.10 -13.04 24.77
C ARG A 405 3.09 -14.17 24.54
N PRO A 406 2.66 -14.97 25.54
CA PRO A 406 1.74 -16.09 25.28
C PRO A 406 0.38 -15.60 24.76
N VAL A 407 -0.12 -14.48 25.30
CA VAL A 407 -1.40 -13.87 24.86
C VAL A 407 -1.28 -13.42 23.42
N LEU A 408 -0.24 -12.66 23.08
CA LEU A 408 -0.02 -12.16 21.73
C LEU A 408 0.15 -13.30 20.70
N ILE A 409 0.88 -14.37 21.05
CA ILE A 409 1.02 -15.55 20.19
C ILE A 409 -0.35 -16.22 19.96
N GLY A 410 -1.16 -16.39 21.01
CA GLY A 410 -2.50 -16.95 20.90
C GLY A 410 -3.40 -16.12 19.98
N LEU A 411 -3.39 -14.80 20.11
CA LEU A 411 -4.16 -13.89 19.26
C LEU A 411 -3.70 -13.97 17.79
N ILE A 412 -2.38 -13.96 17.53
CA ILE A 412 -1.84 -14.11 16.18
C ILE A 412 -2.25 -15.46 15.57
N ALA A 413 -2.20 -16.55 16.36
CA ALA A 413 -2.59 -17.86 15.87
C ALA A 413 -4.05 -17.88 15.41
N ILE A 414 -4.95 -17.28 16.18
CA ILE A 414 -6.37 -17.16 15.81
C ILE A 414 -6.55 -16.23 14.60
N GLY A 415 -5.94 -15.03 14.62
CA GLY A 415 -6.06 -14.06 13.54
C GLY A 415 -5.47 -14.56 12.22
N SER A 416 -4.42 -15.38 12.26
CA SER A 416 -3.78 -15.92 11.05
C SER A 416 -4.72 -16.76 10.18
N ILE A 417 -5.83 -17.27 10.73
CA ILE A 417 -6.87 -17.98 9.98
C ILE A 417 -7.35 -17.15 8.78
N THR A 418 -7.51 -15.83 8.96
CA THR A 418 -7.89 -14.92 7.87
C THR A 418 -6.92 -15.00 6.69
N GLY A 419 -5.62 -14.81 6.94
CA GLY A 419 -4.60 -14.91 5.91
C GLY A 419 -4.46 -16.31 5.30
N PHE A 420 -4.68 -17.37 6.09
CA PHE A 420 -4.68 -18.74 5.56
C PHE A 420 -5.85 -19.02 4.62
N MET A 421 -7.03 -18.45 4.86
CA MET A 421 -8.17 -18.56 3.93
C MET A 421 -7.87 -17.89 2.58
N GLU A 422 -7.20 -16.74 2.61
CA GLU A 422 -6.72 -16.03 1.42
C GLU A 422 -5.70 -16.88 0.62
N VAL A 423 -4.72 -17.47 1.31
CA VAL A 423 -3.75 -18.40 0.69
C VAL A 423 -4.43 -19.64 0.14
N ARG A 424 -5.41 -20.21 0.86
CA ARG A 424 -6.20 -21.34 0.37
C ARG A 424 -6.91 -20.97 -0.93
N ARG A 425 -7.57 -19.81 -0.99
CA ARG A 425 -8.26 -19.34 -2.21
C ARG A 425 -7.28 -19.22 -3.39
N ALA A 426 -6.08 -18.68 -3.15
CA ALA A 426 -5.04 -18.59 -4.17
C ALA A 426 -4.63 -19.94 -4.78
N LEU A 427 -4.68 -21.02 -3.99
CA LEU A 427 -4.21 -22.36 -4.39
C LEU A 427 -5.30 -23.25 -5.00
N ILE A 428 -6.57 -23.09 -4.59
CA ILE A 428 -7.65 -24.00 -5.03
C ILE A 428 -8.37 -23.53 -6.30
N HIS A 429 -8.30 -22.23 -6.62
CA HIS A 429 -8.94 -21.67 -7.81
C HIS A 429 -7.95 -21.54 -8.97
N PRO A 430 -8.44 -21.57 -10.22
CA PRO A 430 -7.58 -21.46 -11.39
C PRO A 430 -6.83 -20.11 -11.42
N PRO A 431 -5.66 -20.06 -12.09
CA PRO A 431 -4.93 -18.82 -12.30
C PRO A 431 -5.79 -17.75 -13.00
N ALA A 432 -5.51 -16.48 -12.72
CA ALA A 432 -6.26 -15.36 -13.30
C ALA A 432 -6.30 -15.41 -14.85
N PRO A 433 -7.49 -15.33 -15.50
CA PRO A 433 -7.69 -15.36 -16.96
C PRO A 433 -7.50 -13.99 -17.64
N GLN A 434 -7.11 -13.98 -18.93
CA GLN A 434 -6.63 -12.79 -19.65
C GLN A 434 -7.76 -11.80 -19.87
N VAL A 435 -7.44 -10.52 -19.66
CA VAL A 435 -8.41 -9.45 -19.77
C VAL A 435 -8.55 -8.99 -21.21
N ARG A 436 -9.78 -9.01 -21.71
CA ARG A 436 -10.15 -8.63 -23.08
C ARG A 436 -10.90 -7.30 -23.14
N CYS A 437 -11.66 -6.98 -22.10
CA CYS A 437 -12.43 -5.75 -21.97
C CYS A 437 -11.58 -4.54 -21.56
N ASP A 438 -12.14 -3.37 -21.81
CA ASP A 438 -11.70 -2.13 -21.20
C ASP A 438 -12.20 -1.98 -19.76
N LEU A 439 -11.82 -0.87 -19.13
CA LEU A 439 -12.30 -0.50 -17.80
C LEU A 439 -13.83 -0.51 -17.69
N PHE A 440 -14.57 0.06 -18.63
CA PHE A 440 -16.03 0.23 -18.50
C PHE A 440 -16.78 -1.10 -18.56
N ASP A 441 -16.44 -1.95 -19.53
CA ASP A 441 -17.08 -3.26 -19.69
C ASP A 441 -16.67 -4.20 -18.54
N ALA A 442 -15.40 -4.17 -18.12
CA ALA A 442 -14.94 -4.90 -16.94
C ALA A 442 -15.68 -4.44 -15.68
N TRP A 443 -15.76 -3.12 -15.45
CA TRP A 443 -16.46 -2.55 -14.30
C TRP A 443 -17.93 -2.95 -14.29
N LYS A 444 -18.62 -2.88 -15.42
CA LYS A 444 -20.02 -3.25 -15.52
C LYS A 444 -20.26 -4.73 -15.18
N GLN A 445 -19.37 -5.64 -15.61
CA GLN A 445 -19.50 -7.07 -15.33
C GLN A 445 -19.13 -7.43 -13.88
N SER A 446 -18.19 -6.71 -13.27
CA SER A 446 -17.67 -7.04 -11.93
C SER A 446 -18.33 -6.26 -10.80
N PHE A 447 -18.66 -4.98 -11.04
CA PHE A 447 -19.06 -4.00 -10.02
C PHE A 447 -20.17 -3.06 -10.53
N GLY A 448 -21.08 -3.57 -11.37
CA GLY A 448 -22.14 -2.77 -12.00
C GLY A 448 -23.04 -2.00 -11.02
N ASP A 449 -23.12 -2.43 -9.77
CA ASP A 449 -23.87 -1.78 -8.69
C ASP A 449 -23.17 -0.52 -8.14
N PHE A 450 -21.89 -0.33 -8.44
CA PHE A 450 -21.08 0.79 -7.95
C PHE A 450 -20.77 1.79 -9.06
N PRO A 451 -20.69 3.10 -8.76
CA PRO A 451 -20.36 4.10 -9.75
C PRO A 451 -18.88 4.03 -10.15
N VAL A 452 -18.63 4.02 -11.46
CA VAL A 452 -17.27 4.07 -12.05
C VAL A 452 -16.59 5.44 -11.87
N SER A 453 -17.33 6.46 -11.39
CA SER A 453 -16.82 7.81 -11.12
C SER A 453 -15.72 7.86 -10.06
N THR A 454 -15.32 6.73 -9.46
CA THR A 454 -14.12 6.59 -8.62
C THR A 454 -12.85 6.25 -9.43
N TYR A 455 -12.98 5.90 -10.72
CA TYR A 455 -11.87 5.58 -11.64
C TYR A 455 -11.76 6.49 -12.87
N VAL A 456 -12.73 7.36 -13.12
CA VAL A 456 -12.72 8.29 -14.26
C VAL A 456 -13.13 9.70 -13.86
N ALA A 457 -12.63 10.71 -14.56
CA ALA A 457 -13.06 12.10 -14.39
C ALA A 457 -13.43 12.71 -15.75
N PRO A 458 -14.54 13.46 -15.85
CA PRO A 458 -14.83 14.26 -17.02
C PRO A 458 -13.64 15.15 -17.38
N LEU A 459 -13.23 15.17 -18.65
CA LEU A 459 -12.01 15.87 -19.09
C LEU A 459 -12.06 17.38 -18.78
N ASP A 460 -13.23 17.98 -18.87
CA ASP A 460 -13.51 19.39 -18.55
C ASP A 460 -13.44 19.71 -17.05
N ALA A 461 -13.59 18.70 -16.17
CA ALA A 461 -13.40 18.81 -14.73
C ALA A 461 -11.93 18.59 -14.29
N VAL A 462 -11.05 18.13 -15.19
CA VAL A 462 -9.61 17.96 -14.90
C VAL A 462 -8.94 19.35 -14.84
N PRO A 463 -8.14 19.68 -13.80
CA PRO A 463 -7.49 20.99 -13.70
C PRO A 463 -6.62 21.31 -14.92
N ALA A 464 -6.67 22.55 -15.41
CA ALA A 464 -6.03 22.95 -16.66
C ALA A 464 -4.52 22.63 -16.73
N LEU A 465 -3.82 22.67 -15.59
CA LEU A 465 -2.38 22.37 -15.52
C LEU A 465 -2.04 20.91 -15.88
N VAL A 466 -2.98 19.99 -15.65
CA VAL A 466 -2.79 18.54 -15.81
C VAL A 466 -3.76 17.92 -16.82
N ARG A 467 -4.57 18.76 -17.48
CA ARG A 467 -5.52 18.33 -18.50
C ARG A 467 -4.78 18.07 -19.82
N PRO A 468 -4.89 16.86 -20.40
CA PRO A 468 -4.34 16.60 -21.73
C PRO A 468 -4.92 17.55 -22.78
N ALA A 469 -4.06 18.12 -23.63
CA ALA A 469 -4.47 19.05 -24.67
C ALA A 469 -5.13 18.35 -25.87
N ASP A 470 -4.57 17.22 -26.31
CA ASP A 470 -5.06 16.44 -27.45
C ASP A 470 -5.00 14.92 -27.15
N PRO A 471 -5.88 14.40 -26.28
CA PRO A 471 -5.90 12.99 -25.95
C PRO A 471 -6.54 12.15 -27.05
N ALA A 472 -5.98 10.98 -27.30
CA ALA A 472 -6.62 9.98 -28.15
C ALA A 472 -7.98 9.57 -27.57
N ARG A 473 -9.02 9.57 -28.40
CA ARG A 473 -10.37 9.14 -28.01
C ARG A 473 -10.48 7.64 -28.21
N VAL A 474 -10.77 6.90 -27.16
CA VAL A 474 -10.84 5.44 -27.21
C VAL A 474 -12.29 4.95 -27.00
N SER A 475 -12.74 4.18 -27.99
CA SER A 475 -14.00 3.42 -27.97
C SER A 475 -13.66 1.95 -28.25
N PRO A 476 -13.42 1.14 -27.21
CA PRO A 476 -13.02 -0.25 -27.38
C PRO A 476 -14.10 -1.11 -28.03
N PRO A 477 -13.70 -2.19 -28.73
CA PRO A 477 -14.61 -3.28 -29.07
C PRO A 477 -15.14 -3.93 -27.79
N ARG A 478 -16.43 -4.25 -27.76
CA ARG A 478 -17.15 -4.81 -26.61
C ARG A 478 -17.32 -6.33 -26.78
N PRO A 479 -16.38 -7.17 -26.33
CA PRO A 479 -16.56 -8.62 -26.39
C PRO A 479 -17.69 -9.04 -25.43
N ALA A 480 -18.39 -10.12 -25.76
CA ALA A 480 -19.46 -10.64 -24.91
C ALA A 480 -18.97 -11.10 -23.52
N ARG A 481 -17.69 -11.46 -23.40
CA ARG A 481 -17.04 -11.83 -22.13
C ARG A 481 -15.73 -11.08 -21.96
N CYS A 482 -15.50 -10.56 -20.75
CA CYS A 482 -14.29 -9.79 -20.46
C CYS A 482 -13.05 -10.63 -20.21
N TRP A 483 -13.21 -11.93 -19.96
CA TRP A 483 -12.13 -12.84 -19.60
C TRP A 483 -12.12 -14.05 -20.52
N ASP A 484 -10.95 -14.62 -20.80
CA ASP A 484 -10.78 -15.82 -21.63
C ASP A 484 -11.03 -17.15 -20.89
N GLY A 485 -11.46 -17.08 -19.64
CA GLY A 485 -11.79 -18.22 -18.78
C GLY A 485 -12.74 -17.80 -17.66
N HIS A 486 -13.15 -18.77 -16.83
CA HIS A 486 -13.90 -18.48 -15.61
C HIS A 486 -13.00 -17.76 -14.60
N TRP A 487 -13.50 -16.68 -14.02
CA TRP A 487 -12.82 -15.95 -12.96
C TRP A 487 -13.68 -15.99 -11.70
N TYR A 488 -13.38 -16.95 -10.83
CA TYR A 488 -14.14 -17.22 -9.63
C TYR A 488 -14.36 -15.96 -8.76
N SER A 489 -15.61 -15.76 -8.33
CA SER A 489 -15.99 -14.75 -7.36
C SER A 489 -16.35 -15.41 -6.02
N PRO A 490 -15.87 -14.89 -4.87
CA PRO A 490 -16.27 -15.40 -3.54
C PRO A 490 -17.78 -15.35 -3.27
N ASP A 491 -18.51 -14.48 -3.98
CA ASP A 491 -19.96 -14.33 -3.86
C ASP A 491 -20.74 -15.17 -4.91
N GLU A 492 -20.03 -15.93 -5.75
CA GLU A 492 -20.66 -16.87 -6.69
C GLU A 492 -21.30 -18.02 -5.89
N ALA A 493 -22.60 -18.25 -6.07
CA ALA A 493 -23.27 -19.39 -5.46
C ALA A 493 -22.54 -20.67 -5.90
N SER A 494 -22.11 -21.48 -4.93
CA SER A 494 -21.55 -22.81 -5.20
C SER A 494 -22.65 -23.64 -5.87
N GLY A 495 -22.56 -23.76 -7.19
CA GLY A 495 -23.47 -24.59 -8.01
C GLY A 495 -23.33 -26.07 -7.73
#